data_AF-A0A942LUJ1-F1
#
_entry.id   AF-A0A942LUJ1-F1
#
_cell.length_a   1.000
_cell.length_b   1.000
_cell.length_c   1.000
_cell.angle_alpha   90.00
_cell.angle_beta   90.00
_cell.angle_gamma   90.00
#
_symmetry.space_group_name_H-M   'P 1'
#
loop_
_entity.id
_entity.type
_entity.pdbx_description
1 polymer ?
#
loop_
_entity_poly.entity_id
_entity_poly.type
_entity_poly.pdbx_seq_one_letter_code
_entity_poly.pdbx_strand_id
1 'polypeptide(L)'
;MRKFEKIGGAIVFLLFLLRVFIGTDFNVVLRLGLLFLSLFYLWFGFFLFNRIGFLDLLNKEARSKLNAFTITVGIIMGIVYSFCILSIIYVIYFYALMQFLIVTAAISIIATTLLIGVYNTLNMPLQKFYNQFYKRSLIIGSVIIALWHTPIDKRLDILFKKHPDFIDAYKEHRENPSEQNLEKLKEARSLFK
;
A
#
# COMPACT_ATOMS: atom_id res chain seq x y z
N MET A 1 -13.82 4.61 7.86
CA MET A 1 -12.86 3.56 8.23
C MET A 1 -13.37 2.85 9.46
N ARG A 2 -13.41 1.52 9.42
CA ARG A 2 -13.77 0.71 10.60
C ARG A 2 -12.65 0.78 11.65
N LYS A 3 -12.96 0.43 12.90
CA LYS A 3 -12.00 0.49 14.02
C LYS A 3 -10.70 -0.27 13.70
N PHE A 4 -10.83 -1.46 13.10
CA PHE A 4 -9.69 -2.30 12.72
C PHE A 4 -8.74 -1.61 11.72
N GLU A 5 -9.26 -0.97 10.67
CA GLU A 5 -8.44 -0.22 9.70
C GLU A 5 -7.69 0.94 10.35
N LYS A 6 -8.35 1.66 11.28
CA LYS A 6 -7.71 2.78 11.98
C LYS A 6 -6.57 2.31 12.88
N ILE A 7 -6.80 1.22 13.63
CA ILE A 7 -5.79 0.64 14.53
C ILE A 7 -4.63 0.06 13.70
N GLY A 8 -4.93 -0.75 12.68
CA GLY A 8 -3.91 -1.33 11.81
C GLY A 8 -3.10 -0.26 11.07
N GLY A 9 -3.78 0.76 10.54
CA GLY A 9 -3.11 1.90 9.89
C GLY A 9 -2.23 2.71 10.86
N ALA A 10 -2.70 2.94 12.09
CA ALA A 10 -1.91 3.63 13.11
C ALA A 10 -0.67 2.83 13.53
N ILE A 11 -0.80 1.50 13.68
CA ILE A 11 0.33 0.60 13.98
C ILE A 11 1.35 0.65 12.85
N VAL A 12 0.91 0.51 11.59
CA VAL A 12 1.80 0.58 10.42
C VAL A 12 2.50 1.94 10.34
N PHE A 13 1.78 3.03 10.60
CA PHE A 13 2.34 4.37 10.61
C PHE A 13 3.39 4.55 11.72
N LEU A 14 3.11 4.06 12.94
CA LEU A 14 4.07 4.07 14.04
C LEU A 14 5.32 3.25 13.69
N LEU A 15 5.16 2.04 13.15
CA LEU A 15 6.27 1.20 12.72
C LEU A 15 7.11 1.86 11.61
N PHE A 16 6.46 2.60 10.70
CA PHE A 16 7.16 3.38 9.68
C PHE A 16 7.99 4.51 10.31
N LEU A 17 7.46 5.23 11.30
CA LEU A 17 8.22 6.26 12.02
C LEU A 17 9.39 5.64 12.78
N LEU A 18 9.17 4.54 13.51
CA LEU A 18 10.23 3.83 14.22
C LEU A 18 11.33 3.40 13.25
N ARG A 19 10.98 2.98 12.04
CA ARG A 19 11.98 2.65 11.01
C ARG A 19 12.83 3.86 10.60
N VAL A 20 12.23 5.03 10.46
CA VAL A 20 12.96 6.25 10.08
C VAL A 20 13.89 6.73 11.20
N PHE A 21 13.49 6.59 12.47
CA PHE A 21 14.28 7.09 13.61
C PHE A 21 15.26 6.08 14.21
N ILE A 22 14.86 4.82 14.36
CA ILE A 22 15.63 3.78 15.06
C ILE A 22 16.45 2.94 14.06
N GLY A 23 15.96 2.78 12.83
CA GLY A 23 16.63 2.03 11.77
C GLY A 23 15.88 0.77 11.36
N THR A 24 16.59 -0.30 11.06
CA THR A 24 16.05 -1.48 10.35
C THR A 24 15.50 -2.59 11.24
N ASP A 25 15.62 -2.50 12.56
CA ASP A 25 15.30 -3.58 13.51
C ASP A 25 13.85 -4.08 13.40
N PHE A 26 12.90 -3.19 13.13
CA PHE A 26 11.48 -3.52 13.02
C PHE A 26 11.01 -3.84 11.60
N ASN A 27 11.93 -4.04 10.65
CA ASN A 27 11.61 -4.30 9.25
C ASN A 27 10.71 -5.53 9.06
N VAL A 28 10.93 -6.61 9.82
CA VAL A 28 10.11 -7.82 9.70
C VAL A 28 8.67 -7.53 10.12
N VAL A 29 8.49 -6.87 11.27
CA VAL A 29 7.16 -6.54 11.82
C VAL A 29 6.41 -5.57 10.91
N LEU A 30 7.08 -4.52 10.41
CA LEU A 30 6.49 -3.56 9.47
C LEU A 30 6.08 -4.25 8.16
N ARG A 31 6.93 -5.13 7.62
CA ARG A 31 6.63 -5.88 6.39
C ARG A 31 5.39 -6.77 6.56
N LEU A 32 5.34 -7.52 7.67
CA LEU A 32 4.19 -8.37 7.97
C LEU A 32 2.93 -7.52 8.18
N GLY A 33 3.01 -6.39 8.88
CA GLY A 33 1.88 -5.48 9.08
C GLY A 33 1.31 -4.95 7.77
N LEU A 34 2.17 -4.49 6.85
CA LEU A 34 1.75 -4.05 5.53
C LEU A 34 1.18 -5.21 4.69
N LEU A 35 1.78 -6.40 4.76
CA LEU A 35 1.29 -7.58 4.04
C LEU A 35 -0.10 -7.99 4.53
N PHE A 36 -0.31 -8.07 5.85
CA PHE A 36 -1.61 -8.35 6.44
C PHE A 36 -2.64 -7.29 6.04
N LEU A 37 -2.26 -6.01 6.01
CA LEU A 37 -3.16 -4.94 5.58
C LEU A 37 -3.53 -5.08 4.09
N SER A 38 -2.57 -5.44 3.24
CA SER A 38 -2.81 -5.71 1.81
C SER A 38 -3.76 -6.89 1.61
N LEU A 39 -3.54 -8.01 2.32
CA LEU A 39 -4.43 -9.17 2.30
C LEU A 39 -5.82 -8.83 2.86
N PHE A 40 -5.88 -8.01 3.90
CA PHE A 40 -7.14 -7.56 4.48
C PHE A 40 -7.98 -6.79 3.45
N TYR A 41 -7.39 -5.85 2.71
CA TYR A 41 -8.11 -5.15 1.64
C TYR A 41 -8.52 -6.06 0.49
N LEU A 42 -7.68 -7.04 0.14
CA LEU A 42 -7.97 -7.99 -0.93
C LEU A 42 -9.16 -8.89 -0.60
N TRP A 43 -9.10 -9.58 0.54
CA TRP A 43 -10.10 -10.57 0.93
C TRP A 43 -11.38 -9.94 1.49
N PHE A 44 -11.25 -8.88 2.28
CA PHE A 44 -12.37 -8.27 2.98
C PHE A 44 -12.90 -7.01 2.29
N GLY A 45 -12.37 -6.60 1.13
CA GLY A 45 -12.82 -5.41 0.41
C GLY A 45 -14.34 -5.38 0.17
N PHE A 46 -14.90 -6.50 -0.28
CA PHE A 46 -16.35 -6.66 -0.45
C PHE A 46 -17.12 -6.37 0.85
N PHE A 47 -16.79 -7.06 1.94
CA PHE A 47 -17.46 -6.94 3.24
C PHE A 47 -17.27 -5.54 3.85
N LEU A 48 -16.04 -5.02 3.74
CA LEU A 48 -15.61 -3.75 4.31
C LEU A 48 -16.36 -2.57 3.71
N PHE A 49 -16.52 -2.55 2.39
CA PHE A 49 -17.10 -1.41 1.67
C PHE A 49 -18.61 -1.49 1.54
N ASN A 50 -19.18 -2.68 1.40
CA ASN A 50 -20.64 -2.85 1.42
C ASN A 50 -21.22 -2.80 2.84
N ARG A 51 -20.35 -2.79 3.87
CA ARG A 51 -20.69 -2.78 5.31
C ARG A 51 -21.49 -3.99 5.76
N ILE A 52 -21.24 -5.14 5.15
CA ILE A 52 -21.96 -6.39 5.40
C ILE A 52 -21.05 -7.31 6.22
N GLY A 53 -21.62 -7.97 7.23
CA GLY A 53 -20.94 -9.02 7.99
C GLY A 53 -20.99 -10.37 7.29
N PHE A 54 -20.16 -11.32 7.72
CA PHE A 54 -20.17 -12.68 7.17
C PHE A 54 -21.53 -13.37 7.32
N LEU A 55 -22.18 -13.19 8.46
CA LEU A 55 -23.47 -13.80 8.77
C LEU A 55 -24.63 -13.13 8.00
N ASP A 56 -24.46 -11.88 7.58
CA ASP A 56 -25.48 -11.16 6.82
C ASP A 56 -25.68 -11.77 5.42
N LEU A 57 -24.68 -12.48 4.89
CA LEU A 57 -24.82 -13.25 3.64
C LEU A 57 -25.79 -14.42 3.78
N LEU A 58 -26.11 -14.86 4.99
CA LEU A 58 -27.11 -15.91 5.21
C LEU A 58 -28.52 -15.31 5.24
N ASN A 59 -28.67 -14.03 5.60
CA ASN A 59 -29.96 -13.35 5.66
C ASN A 59 -30.41 -12.86 4.26
N LYS A 60 -31.63 -13.21 3.86
CA LYS A 60 -32.22 -12.80 2.58
C LYS A 60 -32.48 -11.29 2.50
N GLU A 61 -32.82 -10.66 3.62
CA GLU A 61 -33.09 -9.21 3.68
C GLU A 61 -31.83 -8.35 3.56
N ALA A 62 -30.70 -8.84 4.04
CA ALA A 62 -29.42 -8.15 3.87
C ALA A 62 -28.93 -8.28 2.41
N ARG A 63 -29.16 -9.44 1.78
CA ARG A 63 -28.84 -9.67 0.37
C ARG A 63 -29.68 -8.83 -0.59
N SER A 64 -30.95 -8.58 -0.30
CA SER A 64 -31.82 -7.78 -1.18
C SER A 64 -31.43 -6.29 -1.25
N LYS A 65 -30.64 -5.79 -0.28
CA LYS A 65 -30.13 -4.42 -0.26
C LYS A 65 -28.85 -4.23 -1.07
N LEU A 66 -28.24 -5.31 -1.56
CA LEU A 66 -27.03 -5.27 -2.37
C LEU A 66 -27.35 -5.08 -3.84
N ASN A 67 -26.78 -4.04 -4.44
CA ASN A 67 -26.78 -3.89 -5.90
C ASN A 67 -25.49 -4.50 -6.48
N ALA A 68 -25.60 -5.25 -7.58
CA ALA A 68 -24.45 -5.83 -8.29
C ALA A 68 -23.34 -4.80 -8.53
N PHE A 69 -23.71 -3.55 -8.86
CA PHE A 69 -22.75 -2.47 -9.02
C PHE A 69 -21.94 -2.17 -7.75
N THR A 70 -22.60 -2.09 -6.59
CA THR A 70 -21.94 -1.82 -5.30
C THR A 70 -21.00 -2.96 -4.88
N ILE A 71 -21.37 -4.20 -5.21
CA ILE A 71 -20.53 -5.39 -5.00
C ILE A 71 -19.25 -5.26 -5.84
N THR A 72 -19.41 -5.04 -7.15
CA THR A 72 -18.29 -4.95 -8.10
C THR A 72 -17.33 -3.82 -7.74
N VAL A 73 -17.85 -2.63 -7.43
CA VAL A 73 -17.02 -1.50 -6.98
C VAL A 73 -16.28 -1.84 -5.69
N GLY A 74 -16.93 -2.49 -4.73
CA GLY A 74 -16.29 -2.92 -3.49
C GLY A 74 -15.11 -3.90 -3.73
N ILE A 75 -15.29 -4.87 -4.62
CA ILE A 75 -14.23 -5.83 -4.97
C ILE A 75 -13.07 -5.13 -5.67
N ILE A 76 -13.35 -4.34 -6.71
CA ILE A 76 -12.33 -3.61 -7.48
C ILE A 76 -11.52 -2.69 -6.56
N MET A 77 -12.19 -1.93 -5.68
CA MET A 77 -11.49 -1.04 -4.74
C MET A 77 -10.66 -1.83 -3.73
N GLY A 78 -11.09 -3.02 -3.31
CA GLY A 78 -10.31 -3.90 -2.44
C GLY A 78 -9.01 -4.34 -3.11
N ILE A 79 -9.10 -4.77 -4.37
CA ILE A 79 -7.93 -5.14 -5.19
C ILE A 79 -6.99 -3.95 -5.37
N VAL A 80 -7.51 -2.77 -5.73
CA VAL A 80 -6.69 -1.58 -5.95
C VAL A 80 -5.97 -1.14 -4.67
N TYR A 81 -6.65 -1.10 -3.52
CA TYR A 81 -5.99 -0.74 -2.27
C TYR A 81 -4.99 -1.80 -1.80
N SER A 82 -5.29 -3.08 -2.01
CA SER A 82 -4.35 -4.17 -1.76
C SER A 82 -3.07 -4.02 -2.58
N PHE A 83 -3.21 -3.76 -3.88
CA PHE A 83 -2.10 -3.52 -4.81
C PHE A 83 -1.30 -2.26 -4.42
N CYS A 84 -1.98 -1.18 -4.05
CA CYS A 84 -1.34 0.04 -3.57
C CYS A 84 -0.43 -0.21 -2.35
N ILE A 85 -0.92 -0.97 -1.37
CA ILE A 85 -0.15 -1.32 -0.18
C ILE A 85 1.02 -2.24 -0.54
N LEU A 86 0.82 -3.17 -1.48
CA LEU A 86 1.91 -4.01 -1.98
C LEU A 86 3.01 -3.17 -2.66
N SER A 87 2.64 -2.20 -3.50
CA SER A 87 3.60 -1.27 -4.12
C SER A 87 4.35 -0.45 -3.06
N ILE A 88 3.68 -0.04 -1.98
CA ILE A 88 4.34 0.63 -0.84
C ILE A 88 5.39 -0.30 -0.22
N ILE A 89 5.11 -1.59 -0.02
CA ILE A 89 6.10 -2.57 0.46
C ILE A 89 7.31 -2.61 -0.48
N TYR A 90 7.08 -2.73 -1.79
CA TYR A 90 8.18 -2.80 -2.77
C TYR A 90 9.10 -1.59 -2.72
N VAL A 91 8.51 -0.40 -2.61
CA VAL A 91 9.27 0.84 -2.50
C VAL A 91 10.03 0.94 -1.18
N ILE A 92 9.37 0.65 -0.07
CA ILE A 92 9.96 0.74 1.27
C ILE A 92 11.14 -0.23 1.41
N TYR A 93 11.10 -1.41 0.79
CA TYR A 93 12.16 -2.42 0.88
C TYR A 93 13.11 -2.47 -0.31
N PHE A 94 13.02 -1.51 -1.23
CA PHE A 94 13.88 -1.40 -2.42
C PHE A 94 13.90 -2.69 -3.26
N TYR A 95 12.73 -3.30 -3.46
CA TYR A 95 12.62 -4.47 -4.34
C TYR A 95 12.70 -4.08 -5.82
N ALA A 96 13.05 -5.06 -6.65
CA ALA A 96 13.02 -4.90 -8.10
C ALA A 96 11.63 -4.44 -8.56
N LEU A 97 11.57 -3.64 -9.64
CA LEU A 97 10.34 -3.06 -10.19
C LEU A 97 9.60 -2.07 -9.29
N MET A 98 10.18 -1.63 -8.16
CA MET A 98 9.50 -0.69 -7.24
C MET A 98 9.02 0.60 -7.92
N GLN A 99 9.77 1.15 -8.89
CA GLN A 99 9.39 2.36 -9.62
C GLN A 99 8.19 2.12 -10.53
N PHE A 100 8.17 0.99 -11.23
CA PHE A 100 7.04 0.61 -12.07
C PHE A 100 5.78 0.43 -11.20
N LEU A 101 5.89 -0.36 -10.12
CA LEU A 101 4.76 -0.66 -9.24
C LEU A 101 4.16 0.57 -8.54
N ILE A 102 4.98 1.53 -8.11
CA ILE A 102 4.47 2.74 -7.45
C ILE A 102 3.75 3.66 -8.43
N VAL A 103 4.24 3.77 -9.67
CA VAL A 103 3.59 4.54 -10.74
C VAL A 103 2.27 3.87 -11.14
N THR A 104 2.27 2.55 -11.35
CA THR A 104 1.04 1.81 -11.65
C THR A 104 0.03 1.94 -10.52
N ALA A 105 0.46 1.91 -9.25
CA ALA A 105 -0.43 2.10 -8.11
C ALA A 105 -1.02 3.53 -8.07
N ALA A 106 -0.20 4.55 -8.34
CA ALA A 106 -0.64 5.94 -8.43
C ALA A 106 -1.69 6.13 -9.54
N ILE A 107 -1.43 5.60 -10.74
CA ILE A 107 -2.38 5.65 -11.85
C ILE A 107 -3.67 4.91 -11.48
N SER A 108 -3.56 3.71 -10.90
CA SER A 108 -4.72 2.88 -10.55
C SER A 108 -5.63 3.54 -9.51
N ILE A 109 -5.05 4.15 -8.46
CA ILE A 109 -5.83 4.83 -7.42
C ILE A 109 -6.48 6.12 -7.94
N ILE A 110 -5.79 6.87 -8.82
CA ILE A 110 -6.34 8.06 -9.48
C ILE A 110 -7.48 7.68 -10.42
N ALA A 111 -7.25 6.71 -11.32
CA ALA A 111 -8.23 6.27 -12.30
C ALA A 111 -9.51 5.77 -11.63
N THR A 112 -9.39 4.89 -10.63
CA THR A 112 -10.57 4.39 -9.90
C THR A 112 -11.28 5.47 -9.10
N THR A 113 -10.54 6.41 -8.49
CA THR A 113 -11.15 7.54 -7.77
C THR A 113 -11.87 8.50 -8.72
N LEU A 114 -11.33 8.76 -9.91
CA LEU A 114 -11.98 9.56 -10.95
C LEU A 114 -13.25 8.88 -11.48
N LEU A 115 -13.19 7.57 -11.76
CA LEU A 115 -14.37 6.80 -12.19
C LEU A 115 -15.49 6.86 -11.15
N ILE A 116 -15.15 6.72 -9.86
CA ILE A 116 -16.11 6.88 -8.77
C ILE A 116 -16.62 8.33 -8.69
N GLY A 117 -15.75 9.30 -8.92
CA GLY A 117 -16.06 10.74 -9.05
C GLY A 117 -17.16 11.00 -10.06
N VAL A 118 -16.92 10.60 -11.31
CA VAL A 118 -17.83 10.74 -12.43
C VAL A 118 -19.14 9.99 -12.18
N TYR A 119 -19.08 8.78 -11.64
CA TYR A 119 -20.29 8.03 -11.34
C TYR A 119 -21.14 8.70 -10.25
N ASN A 120 -20.51 9.24 -9.21
CA ASN A 120 -21.18 9.93 -8.10
C ASN A 120 -21.83 11.25 -8.52
N THR A 121 -21.22 12.00 -9.46
CA THR A 121 -21.84 13.23 -9.99
C THR A 121 -23.07 12.93 -10.85
N LEU A 122 -23.06 11.80 -11.58
CA LEU A 122 -24.20 11.36 -12.39
C LEU A 122 -25.31 10.70 -11.55
N ASN A 123 -24.97 10.04 -10.44
CA ASN A 123 -25.90 9.30 -9.59
C ASN A 123 -25.87 9.82 -8.14
N MET A 124 -26.69 10.84 -7.86
CA MET A 124 -26.75 11.54 -6.56
C MET A 124 -27.12 10.72 -5.30
N PRO A 125 -27.87 9.60 -5.29
CA PRO A 125 -28.42 9.07 -4.05
C PRO A 125 -27.43 8.31 -3.13
N LEU A 126 -26.18 8.04 -3.57
CA LEU A 126 -25.25 7.14 -2.88
C LEU A 126 -24.02 7.83 -2.24
N GLN A 127 -24.12 9.12 -1.93
CA GLN A 127 -23.00 9.95 -1.47
C GLN A 127 -22.21 9.36 -0.26
N LYS A 128 -22.90 8.72 0.70
CA LYS A 128 -22.26 8.08 1.88
C LYS A 128 -21.43 6.84 1.52
N PHE A 129 -21.80 6.11 0.46
CA PHE A 129 -21.06 4.94 -0.01
C PHE A 129 -19.76 5.39 -0.68
N TYR A 130 -19.78 6.41 -1.52
CA TYR A 130 -18.58 6.87 -2.23
C TYR A 130 -17.59 7.65 -1.37
N ASN A 131 -18.07 8.41 -0.39
CA ASN A 131 -17.21 9.20 0.50
C ASN A 131 -16.17 8.33 1.25
N GLN A 132 -16.47 7.04 1.44
CA GLN A 132 -15.55 6.13 2.08
C GLN A 132 -14.32 5.80 1.21
N PHE A 133 -14.46 5.84 -0.12
CA PHE A 133 -13.38 5.62 -1.06
C PHE A 133 -12.49 6.86 -1.15
N TYR A 134 -13.07 8.06 -1.29
CA TYR A 134 -12.28 9.31 -1.32
C TYR A 134 -11.35 9.44 -0.11
N LYS A 135 -11.85 9.17 1.10
CA LYS A 135 -11.02 9.24 2.32
C LYS A 135 -9.85 8.26 2.31
N ARG A 136 -10.08 7.03 1.81
CA ARG A 136 -9.05 5.98 1.74
C ARG A 136 -8.05 6.27 0.62
N SER A 137 -8.55 6.65 -0.54
CA SER A 137 -7.73 7.06 -1.69
C SER A 137 -6.87 8.27 -1.34
N LEU A 138 -7.38 9.23 -0.57
CA LEU A 138 -6.59 10.37 -0.10
C LEU A 138 -5.44 9.92 0.81
N ILE A 139 -5.73 9.07 1.80
CA ILE A 139 -4.71 8.59 2.74
C ILE A 139 -3.66 7.74 2.03
N ILE A 140 -4.07 6.69 1.32
CA ILE A 140 -3.14 5.79 0.62
C ILE A 140 -2.43 6.51 -0.52
N GLY A 141 -3.16 7.32 -1.30
CA GLY A 141 -2.63 8.09 -2.42
C GLY A 141 -1.59 9.11 -1.97
N SER A 142 -1.80 9.80 -0.84
CA SER A 142 -0.80 10.73 -0.31
C SER A 142 0.53 10.04 0.02
N VAL A 143 0.47 8.83 0.59
CA VAL A 143 1.68 8.03 0.88
C VAL A 143 2.36 7.58 -0.42
N ILE A 144 1.60 7.13 -1.41
CA ILE A 144 2.14 6.76 -2.74
C ILE A 144 2.85 7.93 -3.40
N ILE A 145 2.21 9.10 -3.44
CA ILE A 145 2.76 10.31 -4.06
C ILE A 145 4.03 10.76 -3.31
N ALA A 146 4.01 10.76 -1.98
CA ALA A 146 5.20 11.09 -1.18
C ALA A 146 6.37 10.13 -1.47
N LEU A 147 6.10 8.83 -1.53
CA LEU A 147 7.11 7.82 -1.83
C LEU A 147 7.62 7.87 -3.27
N TRP A 148 6.77 8.26 -4.22
CA TRP A 148 7.14 8.41 -5.62
C TRP A 148 8.05 9.63 -5.85
N HIS A 149 7.74 10.77 -5.22
CA HIS A 149 8.55 11.98 -5.35
C HIS A 149 9.83 11.97 -4.52
N THR A 150 9.96 11.06 -3.54
CA THR A 150 11.20 10.95 -2.77
C THR A 150 12.26 10.18 -3.56
N PRO A 151 13.41 10.79 -3.88
CA PRO A 151 14.49 10.11 -4.59
C PRO A 151 14.97 8.86 -3.86
N ILE A 152 15.41 7.84 -4.61
CA ILE A 152 15.97 6.61 -4.03
C ILE A 152 17.18 6.94 -3.15
N ASP A 153 18.07 7.80 -3.62
CA ASP A 153 19.32 8.15 -2.93
C ASP A 153 19.05 8.77 -1.57
N LYS A 154 18.13 9.75 -1.50
CA LYS A 154 17.70 10.35 -0.21
C LYS A 154 17.13 9.32 0.76
N ARG A 155 16.40 8.31 0.28
CA ARG A 155 15.85 7.25 1.15
C ARG A 155 16.95 6.33 1.67
N LEU A 156 17.92 6.00 0.82
CA LEU A 156 19.07 5.18 1.22
C LEU A 156 19.91 5.93 2.26
N ASP A 157 20.20 7.20 2.03
CA ASP A 157 21.01 8.01 2.95
C ASP A 157 20.34 8.17 4.32
N ILE A 158 19.01 8.32 4.37
CA ILE A 158 18.27 8.43 5.63
C ILE A 158 18.27 7.07 6.38
N LEU A 159 17.96 5.98 5.68
CA LEU A 159 17.75 4.67 6.31
C LEU A 159 19.04 3.93 6.65
N PHE A 160 20.08 4.12 5.84
CA PHE A 160 21.35 3.39 5.93
C PHE A 160 22.52 4.32 6.22
N LYS A 161 22.28 5.47 6.88
CA LYS A 161 23.33 6.44 7.25
C LYS A 161 24.53 5.79 7.97
N LYS A 162 24.29 4.73 8.73
CA LYS A 162 25.32 3.97 9.48
C LYS A 162 26.05 2.91 8.64
N HIS A 163 25.61 2.67 7.41
CA HIS A 163 26.11 1.62 6.51
C HIS A 163 26.40 2.18 5.11
N PRO A 164 27.43 3.02 4.95
CA PRO A 164 27.80 3.61 3.66
C PRO A 164 28.13 2.55 2.60
N ASP A 165 28.81 1.45 3.00
CA ASP A 165 29.18 0.35 2.11
C ASP A 165 27.97 -0.26 1.38
N PHE A 166 26.81 -0.31 2.05
CA PHE A 166 25.57 -0.78 1.44
C PHE A 166 25.01 0.21 0.42
N ILE A 167 25.11 1.51 0.70
CA ILE A 167 24.65 2.56 -0.21
C ILE A 167 25.47 2.49 -1.50
N ASP A 168 26.78 2.34 -1.38
CA ASP A 168 27.69 2.27 -2.52
C ASP A 168 27.49 0.98 -3.33
N ALA A 169 27.40 -0.17 -2.67
CA ALA A 169 27.08 -1.44 -3.34
C ALA A 169 25.71 -1.41 -4.06
N TYR A 170 24.72 -0.72 -3.48
CA TYR A 170 23.41 -0.56 -4.11
C TYR A 170 23.48 0.35 -5.35
N LYS A 171 24.24 1.45 -5.29
CA LYS A 171 24.45 2.34 -6.45
C LYS A 171 25.21 1.63 -7.57
N GLU A 172 26.28 0.92 -7.23
CA GLU A 172 27.10 0.17 -8.19
C GLU A 172 26.26 -0.90 -8.93
N HIS A 173 25.43 -1.67 -8.20
CA HIS A 173 24.55 -2.66 -8.81
C HIS A 173 23.45 -2.03 -9.67
N ARG A 174 22.95 -0.84 -9.30
CA ARG A 174 21.91 -0.13 -10.06
C ARG A 174 22.46 0.42 -11.37
N GLU A 175 23.68 0.94 -11.38
CA GLU A 175 24.34 1.48 -12.57
C GLU A 175 24.87 0.36 -13.48
N ASN A 176 25.39 -0.72 -12.89
CA ASN A 176 25.91 -1.87 -13.61
C ASN A 176 25.39 -3.19 -12.98
N PRO A 177 24.23 -3.70 -13.45
CA PRO A 177 23.65 -4.93 -12.93
C PRO A 177 24.42 -6.16 -13.43
N SER A 178 25.50 -6.51 -12.73
CA SER A 178 26.29 -7.73 -12.90
C SER A 178 26.05 -8.71 -11.75
N GLU A 179 26.34 -10.01 -11.97
CA GLU A 179 26.28 -11.02 -10.90
C GLU A 179 27.22 -10.69 -9.74
N GLN A 180 28.43 -10.22 -10.05
CA GLN A 180 29.41 -9.80 -9.06
C GLN A 180 28.88 -8.66 -8.18
N ASN A 181 28.22 -7.66 -8.77
CA ASN A 181 27.66 -6.54 -8.01
C ASN A 181 26.42 -6.96 -7.19
N LEU A 182 25.67 -7.95 -7.66
CA LEU A 182 24.58 -8.54 -6.90
C LEU A 182 25.09 -9.29 -5.66
N GLU A 183 26.23 -9.98 -5.75
CA GLU A 183 26.87 -10.64 -4.61
C GLU A 183 27.38 -9.62 -3.58
N LYS A 184 28.13 -8.60 -4.01
CA LYS A 184 28.56 -7.49 -3.13
C LYS A 184 27.38 -6.86 -2.40
N LEU A 185 26.26 -6.63 -3.08
CA LEU A 185 25.05 -6.07 -2.48
C LEU A 185 24.45 -7.01 -1.43
N LYS A 186 24.42 -8.33 -1.68
CA LYS A 186 23.94 -9.33 -0.72
C LYS A 186 24.82 -9.41 0.51
N GLU A 187 26.14 -9.36 0.33
CA GLU A 187 27.12 -9.36 1.41
C GLU A 187 26.98 -8.11 2.27
N ALA A 188 27.00 -6.91 1.68
CA ALA A 188 26.80 -5.66 2.40
C ALA A 188 25.47 -5.66 3.18
N ARG A 189 24.40 -6.20 2.59
CA ARG A 189 23.08 -6.32 3.24
C ARG A 189 23.07 -7.29 4.42
N SER A 190 23.95 -8.28 4.45
CA SER A 190 24.02 -9.27 5.52
C SER A 190 24.57 -8.69 6.84
N LEU A 191 25.33 -7.59 6.77
CA LEU A 191 26.03 -6.99 7.90
C LEU A 191 25.13 -6.19 8.87
N PHE A 192 23.87 -5.92 8.50
CA PHE A 192 22.92 -5.15 9.33
C PHE A 192 21.51 -5.76 9.33
N LYS A 193 21.45 -7.08 9.13
CA LYS A 193 20.21 -7.85 9.02
C LYS A 193 19.51 -8.04 10.35
#